data_AF-A0A521U7F1-F1
#
_entry.id   AF-A0A521U7F1-F1
#
_cell.length_a   1.000
_cell.length_b   1.000
_cell.length_c   1.000
_cell.angle_alpha   90.00
_cell.angle_beta   90.00
_cell.angle_gamma   90.00
#
_symmetry.space_group_name_H-M   'P 1'
#
loop_
_entity.id
_entity.type
_entity.pdbx_description
1 polymer ?
#
loop_
_entity_poly.entity_id
_entity_poly.type
_entity_poly.pdbx_seq_one_letter_code
_entity_poly.pdbx_strand_id
1 'polypeptide(L)'
;MLLIIDNGSVYTKNLIDFLSNKKISFETQTPELLDLKLLDNYNAFILSGRRKNEKKTNEINSKIINHAIQNDKKLLGICYGAEILALTLGGTIRKL
;
A
#
# COMPACT_ATOMS: atom_id res chain seq x y z
N MET A 1 4.10 -7.77 11.74
CA MET A 1 3.73 -8.43 10.46
C MET A 1 3.69 -7.39 9.34
N LEU A 2 3.98 -7.78 8.09
CA LEU A 2 3.90 -6.88 6.93
C LEU A 2 2.49 -6.90 6.33
N LEU A 3 1.92 -5.76 5.96
CA LEU A 3 0.67 -5.68 5.20
C LEU A 3 0.92 -5.26 3.75
N ILE A 4 0.42 -6.03 2.81
CA ILE A 4 0.43 -5.71 1.38
C ILE A 4 -0.97 -5.24 1.01
N ILE A 5 -1.07 -4.01 0.52
CA ILE A 5 -2.30 -3.46 -0.04
C ILE A 5 -2.29 -3.70 -1.53
N ASP A 6 -3.10 -4.66 -1.98
CA ASP A 6 -3.23 -4.97 -3.40
C ASP A 6 -4.22 -4.00 -4.07
N ASN A 7 -3.68 -3.02 -4.79
CA ASN A 7 -4.43 -2.07 -5.60
C ASN A 7 -4.76 -2.60 -7.01
N GLY A 8 -4.57 -3.91 -7.25
CA GLY A 8 -4.90 -4.60 -8.48
C GLY A 8 -3.76 -4.66 -9.50
N SER A 9 -2.51 -4.51 -9.08
CA SER A 9 -1.34 -4.65 -9.96
C SER A 9 -1.27 -6.04 -10.59
N VAL A 10 -0.85 -6.12 -11.87
CA VAL A 10 -0.47 -7.40 -12.50
C VAL A 10 0.68 -8.11 -11.77
N TYR A 11 1.52 -7.35 -11.05
CA TYR A 11 2.75 -7.84 -10.44
C TYR A 11 2.61 -8.15 -8.93
N THR A 12 1.44 -7.98 -8.32
CA THR A 12 1.25 -8.30 -6.89
C THR A 12 1.58 -9.76 -6.61
N LYS A 13 1.23 -10.68 -7.53
CA LYS A 13 1.57 -12.10 -7.41
C LYS A 13 3.08 -12.31 -7.32
N ASN A 14 3.88 -11.68 -8.19
CA ASN A 14 5.33 -11.79 -8.15
C ASN A 14 5.93 -11.26 -6.84
N LEU A 15 5.35 -10.19 -6.28
CA LEU A 15 5.74 -9.66 -4.98
C LEU A 15 5.45 -10.67 -3.85
N ILE A 16 4.24 -11.24 -3.83
CA ILE A 16 3.82 -12.27 -2.87
C ILE A 16 4.72 -13.49 -2.96
N ASP A 17 4.98 -14.00 -4.17
CA ASP A 17 5.86 -15.14 -4.40
C ASP A 17 7.28 -14.86 -3.89
N PHE A 18 7.82 -13.68 -4.16
CA PHE A 18 9.13 -13.26 -3.66
C PHE A 18 9.20 -13.23 -2.13
N LEU A 19 8.21 -12.60 -1.47
CA LEU A 19 8.17 -12.50 0.00
C LEU A 19 7.98 -13.87 0.66
N SER A 20 7.16 -14.73 0.05
CA SER A 20 6.93 -16.11 0.50
C SER A 20 8.21 -16.93 0.42
N ASN A 21 8.94 -16.83 -0.71
CA ASN A 21 10.23 -17.50 -0.88
C ASN A 21 11.28 -17.01 0.12
N LYS A 22 11.19 -15.74 0.55
CA LYS A 22 12.04 -15.17 1.62
C LYS A 22 11.55 -15.52 3.02
N LYS A 23 10.45 -16.26 3.17
CA LYS A 23 9.82 -16.63 4.45
C LYS A 23 9.47 -15.42 5.31
N ILE A 24 9.08 -14.31 4.67
CA ILE A 24 8.63 -13.10 5.36
C ILE A 24 7.15 -13.30 5.73
N SER A 25 6.78 -12.97 6.97
CA SER A 25 5.37 -12.98 7.40
C SER A 25 4.65 -11.73 6.90
N PHE A 26 3.67 -11.94 6.02
CA PHE A 26 2.84 -10.88 5.48
C PHE A 26 1.38 -11.32 5.36
N GLU A 27 0.49 -10.34 5.31
CA GLU A 27 -0.89 -10.50 4.87
C GLU A 27 -1.15 -9.63 3.65
N THR A 28 -2.11 -10.03 2.82
CA THR A 28 -2.55 -9.26 1.66
C THR A 28 -4.01 -8.87 1.83
N GLN A 29 -4.31 -7.59 1.62
CA GLN A 29 -5.67 -7.06 1.67
C GLN A 29 -5.92 -6.19 0.45
N THR A 30 -7.17 -6.16 -0.02
CA THR A 30 -7.61 -5.15 -0.97
C THR A 30 -8.13 -3.93 -0.20
N PRO A 31 -7.94 -2.70 -0.73
CA PRO A 31 -8.41 -1.48 -0.07
C PRO A 31 -9.89 -1.53 0.34
N GLU A 32 -10.74 -2.15 -0.49
CA GLU A 32 -12.19 -2.20 -0.28
C GLU A 32 -12.63 -3.01 0.93
N LEU A 33 -11.84 -4.02 1.32
CA LEU A 33 -12.14 -4.96 2.41
C LEU A 33 -11.37 -4.63 3.70
N LEU A 34 -10.48 -3.64 3.65
CA LEU A 34 -9.61 -3.31 4.77
C LEU A 34 -10.36 -2.56 5.88
N ASP A 35 -10.34 -3.10 7.10
CA ASP A 35 -10.69 -2.35 8.30
C ASP A 35 -9.48 -1.55 8.79
N LEU A 36 -9.59 -0.21 8.72
CA LEU A 36 -8.54 0.71 9.14
C LEU A 36 -8.17 0.57 10.62
N LYS A 37 -9.08 0.04 11.47
CA LYS A 37 -8.80 -0.18 12.90
C LYS A 37 -7.74 -1.27 13.13
N LEU A 38 -7.52 -2.14 12.15
CA LEU A 38 -6.56 -3.23 12.25
C LEU A 38 -5.15 -2.83 11.80
N LEU A 39 -4.95 -1.60 11.31
CA LEU A 39 -3.64 -1.11 10.86
C LEU A 39 -2.59 -1.14 11.97
N ASP A 40 -3.01 -1.11 13.23
CA ASP A 40 -2.10 -1.18 14.38
C ASP A 40 -1.39 -2.53 14.53
N ASN A 41 -1.98 -3.60 13.99
CA ASN A 41 -1.42 -4.95 14.05
C ASN A 41 -0.22 -5.18 13.12
N TYR A 42 0.07 -4.23 12.23
CA TYR A 42 1.14 -4.34 11.24
C TYR A 42 2.29 -3.38 11.53
N ASN A 43 3.51 -3.82 11.25
CA ASN A 43 4.73 -3.04 11.52
C ASN A 43 5.23 -2.32 10.25
N ALA A 44 4.79 -2.79 9.09
CA ALA A 44 5.20 -2.28 7.80
C ALA A 44 4.08 -2.44 6.78
N PHE A 45 4.10 -1.60 5.75
CA PHE A 45 3.10 -1.57 4.68
C PHE A 45 3.77 -1.52 3.30
N ILE A 46 3.22 -2.25 2.34
CA ILE A 46 3.52 -2.09 0.92
C ILE A 46 2.22 -1.74 0.19
N LEU A 47 2.21 -0.62 -0.55
CA LEU A 47 1.12 -0.27 -1.47
C LEU A 47 1.52 -0.69 -2.88
N SER A 48 0.80 -1.64 -3.47
CA SER A 48 1.09 -2.11 -4.82
C SER A 48 0.65 -1.09 -5.89
N GLY A 49 1.08 -1.33 -7.14
CA GLY A 49 0.57 -0.60 -8.29
C GLY A 49 -0.92 -0.86 -8.54
N ARG A 50 -1.52 -0.15 -9.48
CA ARG A 50 -2.94 -0.32 -9.84
C ARG A 50 -3.14 -0.62 -11.33
N ARG A 51 -4.28 -1.19 -11.66
CA ARG A 51 -4.79 -1.24 -13.05
C ARG A 51 -5.81 -0.15 -13.36
N LYS A 52 -6.68 0.18 -12.41
CA LYS A 52 -7.79 1.12 -12.59
C LYS A 52 -7.66 2.30 -11.63
N ASN A 53 -8.06 3.48 -12.09
CA ASN A 53 -8.10 4.68 -11.26
C ASN A 53 -9.45 4.75 -10.52
N GLU A 54 -9.42 4.49 -9.21
CA GLU A 54 -10.61 4.49 -8.36
C GLU A 54 -10.43 5.48 -7.21
N LYS A 55 -11.35 6.43 -7.08
CA LYS A 55 -11.26 7.49 -6.05
C LYS A 55 -11.28 6.91 -4.64
N LYS A 56 -12.11 5.89 -4.39
CA LYS A 56 -12.23 5.22 -3.09
C LYS A 56 -10.90 4.58 -2.67
N THR A 57 -10.21 3.94 -3.61
CA THR A 57 -8.88 3.36 -3.42
C THR A 57 -7.85 4.44 -3.03
N ASN A 58 -7.88 5.61 -3.66
CA ASN A 58 -6.99 6.72 -3.29
C ASN A 58 -7.23 7.23 -1.87
N GLU A 59 -8.50 7.36 -1.46
CA GLU A 59 -8.86 7.81 -0.11
C GLU A 59 -8.36 6.82 0.95
N ILE A 60 -8.63 5.53 0.75
CA ILE A 60 -8.21 4.47 1.70
C ILE A 60 -6.69 4.42 1.78
N ASN A 61 -5.99 4.42 0.64
CA ASN A 61 -4.53 4.42 0.62
C ASN A 61 -3.93 5.65 1.31
N SER A 62 -4.53 6.84 1.14
CA SER A 62 -4.09 8.05 1.83
C SER A 62 -4.22 7.92 3.35
N LYS A 63 -5.29 7.28 3.84
CA LYS A 63 -5.46 7.00 5.27
C LYS A 63 -4.39 6.02 5.79
N ILE A 64 -4.07 4.98 5.03
CA ILE A 64 -2.99 4.03 5.38
C ILE A 64 -1.64 4.74 5.44
N ILE A 65 -1.34 5.59 4.47
CA ILE A 65 -0.09 6.37 4.42
C ILE A 65 0.01 7.28 5.64
N ASN A 66 -1.02 8.07 5.93
CA ASN A 66 -1.03 8.95 7.09
C ASN A 66 -0.88 8.17 8.40
N HIS A 67 -1.56 7.03 8.54
CA HIS A 67 -1.42 6.13 9.68
C HIS A 67 0.03 5.66 9.85
N ALA A 68 0.66 5.22 8.77
CA ALA A 68 2.03 4.72 8.80
C ALA A 68 3.01 5.83 9.23
N ILE A 69 2.88 7.05 8.69
CA ILE A 69 3.74 8.18 9.03
C ILE A 69 3.53 8.63 10.48
N GLN A 70 2.27 8.78 10.92
CA GLN A 70 1.94 9.22 12.29
C GLN A 70 2.44 8.25 13.36
N ASN A 71 2.55 6.96 13.03
CA ASN A 71 2.98 5.91 13.95
C ASN A 71 4.42 5.41 13.68
N ASP A 72 5.23 6.13 12.90
CA ASP A 72 6.61 5.77 12.50
C ASP A 72 6.75 4.32 11.96
N LYS A 73 5.73 3.86 11.22
CA LYS A 73 5.72 2.53 10.60
C LYS A 73 6.38 2.56 9.24
N LYS A 74 7.05 1.47 8.87
CA LYS A 74 7.76 1.38 7.58
C LYS A 74 6.77 1.30 6.42
N LEU A 75 7.05 2.03 5.35
CA LEU A 75 6.13 2.19 4.24
C LEU A 75 6.87 2.16 2.91
N LEU A 76 6.37 1.37 1.96
CA LEU A 76 6.87 1.31 0.59
C LEU A 76 5.72 1.47 -0.40
N GLY A 77 5.82 2.44 -1.29
CA GLY A 77 4.91 2.60 -2.42
C GLY A 77 5.55 2.08 -3.72
N ILE A 78 4.80 1.31 -4.52
CA ILE A 78 5.27 0.78 -5.81
C ILE A 78 4.39 1.31 -6.95
N CYS A 79 5.00 1.94 -7.96
CA CYS A 79 4.27 2.54 -9.10
C CYS A 79 3.19 3.50 -8.57
N TYR A 80 1.90 3.22 -8.80
CA TYR A 80 0.79 3.97 -8.19
C TYR A 80 0.90 4.12 -6.67
N GLY A 81 1.38 3.11 -5.95
CA GLY A 81 1.60 3.22 -4.51
C GLY A 81 2.58 4.34 -4.14
N ALA A 82 3.60 4.58 -4.99
CA ALA A 82 4.53 5.69 -4.83
C ALA A 82 3.89 7.03 -5.25
N GLU A 83 3.06 7.01 -6.29
CA GLU A 83 2.30 8.19 -6.72
C GLU A 83 1.40 8.71 -5.59
N ILE A 84 0.56 7.83 -5.03
CA ILE A 84 -0.36 8.23 -3.97
C ILE A 84 0.39 8.63 -2.70
N LEU A 85 1.50 7.98 -2.37
CA LEU A 85 2.39 8.39 -1.29
C LEU A 85 2.87 9.85 -1.45
N ALA A 86 3.37 10.20 -2.64
CA ALA A 86 3.83 11.55 -2.92
C ALA A 86 2.67 12.56 -2.80
N LEU A 87 1.51 12.27 -3.38
CA LEU A 87 0.35 13.15 -3.35
C LEU A 87 -0.21 13.34 -1.93
N THR A 88 -0.30 12.28 -1.12
CA THR A 88 -0.79 12.35 0.26
C THR A 88 0.09 13.24 1.13
N LEU A 89 1.40 13.29 0.86
CA LEU A 89 2.36 14.08 1.61
C LEU A 89 2.62 15.48 1.00
N GLY A 90 1.73 15.96 0.14
CA GLY A 90 1.80 17.30 -0.45
C GLY A 90 2.76 17.44 -1.64
N GLY A 91 3.33 16.33 -2.12
CA GLY A 91 4.06 16.27 -3.37
C GLY A 91 3.16 16.46 -4.58
N THR A 92 3.78 16.70 -5.74
CA THR A 92 3.10 16.85 -7.03
C THR A 92 3.62 15.84 -8.04
N ILE A 93 2.73 15.41 -8.93
CA ILE A 93 3.05 14.48 -10.01
C ILE A 93 2.69 15.16 -11.32
N ARG A 94 3.60 15.05 -12.28
CA ARG A 94 3.41 15.55 -13.64
C ARG A 94 3.46 14.39 -14.61
N LYS A 95 2.54 14.40 -15.58
CA LYS A 95 2.62 13.49 -16.72
C LYS A 95 3.85 13.83 -17.55
N LEU A 96 4.70 12.83 -17.78
CA LEU A 96 5.84 12.91 -18.69
C LEU A 96 5.37 13.00 -20.15
#